data_AF-N9RQQ6-F1
#
_entry.id   AF-N9RQQ6-F1
#
_cell.length_a   1.000
_cell.length_b   1.000
_cell.length_c   1.000
_cell.angle_alpha   90.00
_cell.angle_beta   90.00
_cell.angle_gamma   90.00
#
_symmetry.space_group_name_H-M   'P 1'
#
loop_
_entity.id
_entity.type
_entity.pdbx_description
1 polymer ?
#
loop_
_entity_poly.entity_id
_entity_poly.type
_entity_poly.pdbx_seq_one_letter_code
_entity_poly.pdbx_strand_id
1 'polypeptide(L)'
;METLLKITGVIAALVIPIVLCILNNRISKFKHSREHQAELLKLAADFENGIESKSILYRDRMAKHLFNNEYLTYEEAKFFSVYENADAWVQLYSKIRGLLKKERDESGKIIKLKPRYNALKIILAVVGYAIFCFIGLMPFIIIHKYTSWIQYYYEKGVLLNSIGFVVLPALFLYLAYFCLNYAQKCAECGIFLHDFENEAFKQVESTVENM
;
A
#
# COMPACT_ATOMS: atom_id res chain seq x y z
N MET A 1 51.31 -14.19 -33.57
CA MET A 1 50.87 -12.78 -33.54
C MET A 1 49.50 -12.58 -34.20
N GLU A 2 49.24 -13.20 -35.36
CA GLU A 2 47.92 -13.17 -36.03
C GLU A 2 46.77 -13.80 -35.24
N THR A 3 47.01 -14.88 -34.51
CA THR A 3 45.97 -15.59 -33.73
C THR A 3 45.44 -14.75 -32.57
N LEU A 4 46.31 -14.01 -31.88
CA LEU A 4 45.92 -13.06 -30.84
C LEU A 4 45.08 -11.92 -31.41
N LEU A 5 45.49 -11.35 -32.56
CA LEU A 5 44.77 -10.24 -33.19
C LEU A 5 43.37 -10.64 -33.67
N LYS A 6 43.20 -11.88 -34.17
CA LYS A 6 41.89 -12.44 -34.53
C LYS A 6 41.00 -12.64 -33.29
N ILE A 7 41.55 -13.13 -32.19
CA ILE A 7 40.80 -13.33 -30.94
C ILE A 7 40.38 -11.98 -30.35
N THR A 8 41.27 -10.98 -30.32
CA THR A 8 40.95 -9.62 -29.83
C THR A 8 39.92 -8.93 -30.72
N GLY A 9 39.99 -9.11 -32.05
CA GLY A 9 39.00 -8.58 -32.98
C GLY A 9 37.60 -9.16 -32.77
N VAL A 10 37.49 -10.47 -32.53
CA VAL A 10 36.21 -11.14 -32.24
C VAL A 10 35.65 -10.71 -30.88
N ILE A 11 36.49 -10.58 -29.85
CA ILE A 11 36.08 -10.10 -28.53
C ILE A 11 35.60 -8.64 -28.61
N ALA A 12 36.34 -7.77 -29.32
CA ALA A 12 35.94 -6.37 -29.51
C ALA A 12 34.60 -6.26 -30.27
N ALA A 13 34.41 -7.05 -31.33
CA ALA A 13 33.17 -7.06 -32.12
C ALA A 13 31.95 -7.52 -31.31
N LEU A 14 32.12 -8.41 -30.32
CA LEU A 14 31.03 -8.86 -29.45
C LEU A 14 30.79 -7.93 -28.26
N VAL A 15 31.85 -7.41 -27.65
CA VAL A 15 31.76 -6.63 -26.40
C VAL A 15 31.33 -5.19 -26.65
N ILE A 16 31.81 -4.56 -27.73
CA ILE A 16 31.52 -3.14 -28.02
C ILE A 16 30.01 -2.89 -28.21
N PRO A 17 29.25 -3.69 -28.98
CA PRO A 17 27.80 -3.51 -29.12
C PRO A 17 27.04 -3.69 -27.80
N ILE A 18 27.47 -4.62 -26.94
CA ILE A 18 26.86 -4.87 -25.64
C ILE A 18 27.08 -3.67 -24.71
N VAL A 19 28.31 -3.14 -24.65
CA VAL A 19 28.64 -1.96 -23.84
C VAL A 19 27.90 -0.72 -24.32
N LEU A 20 27.82 -0.51 -25.65
CA LEU A 20 27.03 0.58 -26.24
C LEU A 20 25.54 0.44 -25.92
N CYS A 21 24.99 -0.76 -25.97
CA CYS A 21 23.60 -1.03 -25.59
C CYS A 21 23.36 -0.67 -24.12
N ILE A 22 24.24 -1.10 -23.20
CA ILE A 22 24.14 -0.79 -21.77
C ILE A 22 24.24 0.72 -21.51
N LEU A 23 25.18 1.40 -22.16
CA LEU A 23 25.35 2.85 -22.03
C LEU A 23 24.14 3.60 -22.58
N ASN A 24 23.64 3.22 -23.75
CA ASN A 24 22.46 3.84 -24.35
C ASN A 24 21.21 3.64 -23.47
N ASN A 25 21.04 2.46 -22.89
CA ASN A 25 19.94 2.17 -21.98
C ASN A 25 20.04 2.97 -20.67
N ARG A 26 21.26 3.17 -20.15
CA ARG A 26 21.49 4.03 -18.98
C ARG A 26 21.22 5.51 -19.30
N ILE A 27 21.73 6.02 -20.42
CA ILE A 27 21.53 7.42 -20.83
C ILE A 27 20.05 7.71 -21.10
N SER A 28 19.34 6.78 -21.76
CA SER A 28 17.90 6.87 -21.97
C SER A 28 17.15 6.94 -20.64
N LYS A 29 17.50 6.10 -19.66
CA LYS A 29 16.92 6.17 -18.30
C LYS A 29 17.19 7.51 -17.62
N PHE A 30 18.41 8.05 -17.72
CA PHE A 30 18.73 9.36 -17.14
C PHE A 30 18.01 10.52 -17.84
N LYS A 31 17.88 10.47 -19.17
CA LYS A 31 17.15 11.48 -19.95
C LYS A 31 15.66 11.47 -19.60
N HIS A 32 15.06 10.29 -19.55
CA HIS A 32 13.65 10.11 -19.20
C HIS A 32 13.38 10.52 -17.74
N SER A 33 14.34 10.25 -16.83
CA SER A 33 14.25 10.73 -15.44
C SER A 33 14.29 12.25 -15.32
N ARG A 34 15.07 12.95 -16.16
CA ARG A 34 15.10 14.42 -16.18
C ARG A 34 13.85 15.04 -16.80
N GLU A 35 13.36 14.47 -17.91
CA GLU A 35 12.10 14.88 -18.53
C GLU A 35 10.93 14.70 -17.54
N HIS A 36 10.89 13.57 -16.85
CA HIS A 36 9.88 13.30 -15.83
C HIS A 36 9.95 14.27 -14.65
N GLN A 37 11.15 14.62 -14.18
CA GLN A 37 11.34 15.64 -13.13
C GLN A 37 10.90 17.04 -13.59
N ALA A 38 11.19 17.42 -14.83
CA ALA A 38 10.75 18.70 -15.40
C ALA A 38 9.23 18.76 -15.59
N GLU A 39 8.60 17.64 -15.97
CA GLU A 39 7.15 17.51 -16.01
C GLU A 39 6.53 17.62 -14.62
N LEU A 40 7.11 16.99 -13.60
CA LEU A 40 6.66 17.09 -12.21
C LEU A 40 6.77 18.52 -11.67
N LEU A 41 7.87 19.22 -11.98
CA LEU A 41 8.05 20.64 -11.63
C LEU A 41 7.04 21.54 -12.34
N LYS A 42 6.78 21.29 -13.63
CA LYS A 42 5.76 22.03 -14.39
C LYS A 42 4.35 21.75 -13.86
N LEU A 43 4.07 20.50 -13.48
CA LEU A 43 2.82 20.12 -12.83
C LEU A 43 2.71 20.81 -11.46
N ALA A 44 3.73 20.82 -10.63
CA ALA A 44 3.70 21.53 -9.35
C ALA A 44 3.41 23.03 -9.54
N ALA A 45 4.07 23.68 -10.51
CA ALA A 45 3.82 25.09 -10.84
C ALA A 45 2.39 25.32 -11.40
N ASP A 46 1.88 24.41 -12.23
CA ASP A 46 0.49 24.47 -12.69
C ASP A 46 -0.49 24.32 -11.52
N PHE A 47 -0.16 23.49 -10.51
CA PHE A 47 -1.00 23.24 -9.33
C PHE A 47 -1.19 24.50 -8.49
N GLU A 48 -0.10 25.25 -8.27
CA GLU A 48 -0.10 26.53 -7.55
C GLU A 48 -0.87 27.63 -8.29
N ASN A 49 -0.82 27.65 -9.63
CA ASN A 49 -1.43 28.70 -10.45
C ASN A 49 -2.97 28.57 -10.64
N GLY A 50 -3.65 27.67 -9.91
CA GLY A 50 -5.11 27.63 -9.85
C GLY A 50 -5.78 26.87 -11.02
N ILE A 51 -5.84 25.54 -10.90
CA ILE A 51 -6.40 24.63 -11.93
C ILE A 51 -7.93 24.47 -11.84
N GLU A 52 -8.61 25.29 -11.03
CA GLU A 52 -10.04 25.10 -10.76
C GLU A 52 -10.92 25.22 -12.01
N SER A 53 -10.43 25.87 -13.06
CA SER A 53 -11.05 25.98 -14.38
C SER A 53 -10.92 24.75 -15.30
N LYS A 54 -10.03 23.79 -15.00
CA LYS A 54 -9.83 22.59 -15.83
C LYS A 54 -10.75 21.43 -15.41
N SER A 55 -10.95 20.47 -16.31
CA SER A 55 -11.80 19.30 -16.06
C SER A 55 -11.34 18.47 -14.86
N ILE A 56 -12.30 17.84 -14.15
CA ILE A 56 -12.03 17.00 -12.97
C ILE A 56 -11.05 15.86 -13.30
N LEU A 57 -11.18 15.28 -14.50
CA LEU A 57 -10.32 14.22 -15.00
C LEU A 57 -8.85 14.64 -15.18
N TYR A 58 -8.61 15.87 -15.63
CA TYR A 58 -7.25 16.42 -15.77
C TYR A 58 -6.63 16.64 -14.39
N ARG A 59 -7.40 17.22 -13.49
CA ARG A 59 -7.04 17.44 -12.09
C ARG A 59 -6.69 16.14 -11.36
N ASP A 60 -7.45 15.08 -11.57
CA ASP A 60 -7.18 13.77 -10.98
C ASP A 60 -5.91 13.12 -11.55
N ARG A 61 -5.68 13.15 -12.86
CA ARG A 61 -4.42 12.62 -13.43
C ARG A 61 -3.20 13.35 -12.86
N MET A 62 -3.29 14.66 -12.75
CA MET A 62 -2.24 15.49 -12.21
C MET A 62 -1.94 15.18 -10.75
N ALA A 63 -2.97 15.04 -9.90
CA ALA A 63 -2.81 14.60 -8.51
C ALA A 63 -2.11 13.24 -8.41
N LYS A 64 -2.44 12.29 -9.30
CA LYS A 64 -1.78 10.97 -9.35
C LYS A 64 -0.30 11.08 -9.71
N HIS A 65 0.04 11.93 -10.65
CA HIS A 65 1.44 12.16 -11.04
C HIS A 65 2.23 12.89 -9.97
N LEU A 66 1.64 13.92 -9.34
CA LEU A 66 2.30 14.73 -8.31
C LEU A 66 2.72 13.90 -7.10
N PHE A 67 1.82 13.03 -6.62
CA PHE A 67 2.05 12.20 -5.44
C PHE A 67 2.51 10.77 -5.76
N ASN A 68 2.78 10.47 -7.04
CA ASN A 68 3.09 9.13 -7.55
C ASN A 68 2.12 8.05 -7.02
N ASN A 69 0.82 8.35 -7.02
CA ASN A 69 -0.22 7.50 -6.43
C ASN A 69 -1.46 7.42 -7.33
N GLU A 70 -1.67 6.27 -7.97
CA GLU A 70 -2.75 6.06 -8.95
C GLU A 70 -4.17 6.19 -8.38
N TYR A 71 -4.31 6.08 -7.06
CA TYR A 71 -5.61 6.04 -6.41
C TYR A 71 -6.01 7.41 -5.84
N LEU A 72 -5.14 8.41 -5.85
CA LEU A 72 -5.43 9.73 -5.28
C LEU A 72 -6.39 10.54 -6.17
N THR A 73 -7.33 11.23 -5.53
CA THR A 73 -8.22 12.22 -6.15
C THR A 73 -7.68 13.63 -5.93
N TYR A 74 -7.97 14.57 -6.82
CA TYR A 74 -7.54 15.97 -6.71
C TYR A 74 -7.97 16.65 -5.40
N GLU A 75 -9.17 16.37 -4.90
CA GLU A 75 -9.62 16.90 -3.60
C GLU A 75 -8.78 16.40 -2.43
N GLU A 76 -8.27 15.16 -2.51
CA GLU A 76 -7.37 14.58 -1.50
C GLU A 76 -5.98 15.21 -1.63
N ALA A 77 -5.48 15.33 -2.86
CA ALA A 77 -4.21 16.01 -3.16
C ALA A 77 -4.20 17.45 -2.62
N LYS A 78 -5.28 18.21 -2.86
CA LYS A 78 -5.44 19.58 -2.37
C LYS A 78 -5.56 19.65 -0.83
N PHE A 79 -6.11 18.63 -0.20
CA PHE A 79 -6.14 18.55 1.26
C PHE A 79 -4.72 18.33 1.82
N PHE A 80 -3.95 17.41 1.23
CA PHE A 80 -2.60 17.11 1.70
C PHE A 80 -1.56 18.17 1.32
N SER A 81 -1.74 18.93 0.24
CA SER A 81 -0.80 19.96 -0.20
C SER A 81 -0.61 21.12 0.77
N VAL A 82 -1.52 21.30 1.73
CA VAL A 82 -1.42 22.34 2.78
C VAL A 82 -0.43 21.92 3.89
N TYR A 83 0.00 20.66 3.91
CA TYR A 83 0.88 20.11 4.94
C TYR A 83 2.31 19.99 4.40
N GLU A 84 3.29 20.31 5.23
CA GLU A 84 4.71 20.35 4.83
C GLU A 84 5.23 18.98 4.32
N ASN A 85 4.78 17.89 4.95
CA ASN A 85 5.18 16.51 4.59
C ASN A 85 4.10 15.78 3.77
N ALA A 86 3.48 16.46 2.80
CA ALA A 86 2.36 15.95 2.02
C ALA A 86 2.60 14.55 1.40
N ASP A 87 3.77 14.32 0.80
CA ASP A 87 4.11 13.04 0.14
C ASP A 87 4.11 11.85 1.10
N ALA A 88 4.67 12.02 2.30
CA ALA A 88 4.71 10.98 3.31
C ALA A 88 3.30 10.63 3.82
N TRP A 89 2.49 11.66 4.08
CA TRP A 89 1.09 11.48 4.51
C TRP A 89 0.24 10.83 3.43
N VAL A 90 0.43 11.16 2.15
CA VAL A 90 -0.30 10.56 1.04
C VAL A 90 0.02 9.08 0.88
N GLN A 91 1.28 8.68 1.04
CA GLN A 91 1.65 7.27 1.01
C GLN A 91 0.97 6.47 2.12
N LEU A 92 1.00 6.98 3.36
CA LEU A 92 0.33 6.35 4.50
C LEU A 92 -1.20 6.30 4.29
N TYR A 93 -1.79 7.42 3.86
CA TYR A 93 -3.20 7.54 3.56
C TYR A 93 -3.68 6.51 2.53
N SER A 94 -2.90 6.29 1.47
CA SER A 94 -3.27 5.36 0.40
C SER A 94 -3.44 3.90 0.86
N LYS A 95 -2.67 3.49 1.88
CA LYS A 95 -2.75 2.13 2.47
C LYS A 95 -4.04 1.92 3.26
N ILE A 96 -4.55 2.98 3.90
CA ILE A 96 -5.69 2.93 4.82
C ILE A 96 -6.97 3.56 4.27
N ARG A 97 -6.94 4.10 3.04
CA ARG A 97 -8.04 4.85 2.40
C ARG A 97 -9.39 4.14 2.49
N GLY A 98 -9.42 2.81 2.34
CA GLY A 98 -10.66 2.01 2.40
C GLY A 98 -11.37 2.03 3.77
N LEU A 99 -10.64 2.38 4.84
CA LEU A 99 -11.13 2.40 6.22
C LEU A 99 -11.41 3.83 6.73
N LEU A 100 -11.17 4.84 5.92
CA LEU A 100 -11.41 6.24 6.24
C LEU A 100 -12.73 6.73 5.64
N LYS A 101 -13.49 7.48 6.43
CA LYS A 101 -14.63 8.26 5.97
C LYS A 101 -14.17 9.72 5.82
N LYS A 102 -14.47 10.31 4.67
CA LYS A 102 -14.17 11.72 4.37
C LYS A 102 -15.36 12.56 4.80
N GLU A 103 -15.12 13.56 5.63
CA GLU A 103 -16.09 14.60 5.93
C GLU A 103 -15.90 15.73 4.91
N ARG A 104 -16.93 15.99 4.11
CA ARG A 104 -16.92 17.00 3.05
C ARG A 104 -17.79 18.19 3.47
N ASP A 105 -17.33 19.38 3.11
CA ASP A 105 -18.10 20.61 3.21
C ASP A 105 -19.23 20.66 2.16
N GLU A 106 -20.15 21.62 2.30
CA GLU A 106 -21.21 21.91 1.31
C GLU A 106 -20.62 22.24 -0.08
N SER A 107 -19.38 22.73 -0.11
CA SER A 107 -18.58 22.98 -1.32
C SER A 107 -17.82 21.76 -1.86
N GLY A 108 -17.98 20.58 -1.26
CA GLY A 108 -17.31 19.34 -1.67
C GLY A 108 -15.86 19.18 -1.18
N LYS A 109 -15.28 20.18 -0.52
CA LYS A 109 -13.91 20.13 0.03
C LYS A 109 -13.80 19.19 1.22
N ILE A 110 -12.72 18.43 1.33
CA ILE A 110 -12.47 17.54 2.47
C ILE A 110 -12.01 18.40 3.66
N ILE A 111 -12.76 18.38 4.76
CA ILE A 111 -12.44 19.15 5.99
C ILE A 111 -11.70 18.26 6.99
N LYS A 112 -12.19 17.03 7.20
CA LYS A 112 -11.64 16.08 8.17
C LYS A 112 -11.71 14.64 7.68
N LEU A 113 -10.74 13.86 8.13
CA LEU A 113 -10.70 12.41 7.99
C LEU A 113 -11.23 11.80 9.29
N LYS A 114 -12.28 10.97 9.21
CA LYS A 114 -12.81 10.22 10.35
C LYS A 114 -12.63 8.73 10.13
N PRO A 115 -12.41 7.93 11.18
CA PRO A 115 -12.40 6.49 11.03
C PRO A 115 -13.80 6.00 10.63
N ARG A 116 -13.89 5.13 9.61
CA ARG A 116 -15.15 4.49 9.20
C ARG A 116 -15.48 3.27 10.06
N TYR A 117 -14.51 2.78 10.85
CA TYR A 117 -14.70 1.58 11.65
C TYR A 117 -15.49 1.88 12.93
N ASN A 118 -16.25 0.88 13.38
CA ASN A 118 -16.92 0.90 14.67
C ASN A 118 -16.03 0.17 15.69
N ALA A 119 -15.73 0.77 16.84
CA ALA A 119 -14.84 0.20 17.87
C ALA A 119 -15.29 -1.22 18.29
N LEU A 120 -16.62 -1.44 18.35
CA LEU A 120 -17.19 -2.76 18.65
C LEU A 120 -16.77 -3.84 17.64
N LYS A 121 -16.65 -3.49 16.35
CA LYS A 121 -16.22 -4.43 15.32
C LYS A 121 -14.75 -4.82 15.47
N ILE A 122 -13.91 -3.91 15.98
CA ILE A 122 -12.50 -4.21 16.27
C ILE A 122 -12.41 -5.18 17.44
N ILE A 123 -13.12 -4.90 18.54
CA ILE A 123 -13.16 -5.78 19.71
C ILE A 123 -13.65 -7.17 19.29
N LEU A 124 -14.73 -7.23 18.50
CA LEU A 124 -15.24 -8.49 17.98
C LEU A 124 -14.23 -9.24 17.11
N ALA A 125 -13.45 -8.55 16.27
CA ALA A 125 -12.41 -9.16 15.46
C ALA A 125 -11.26 -9.73 16.32
N VAL A 126 -10.84 -9.03 17.38
CA VAL A 126 -9.80 -9.50 18.30
C VAL A 126 -10.28 -10.70 19.11
N VAL A 127 -11.52 -10.66 19.61
CA VAL A 127 -12.14 -11.79 20.32
C VAL A 127 -12.32 -12.99 19.38
N GLY A 128 -12.78 -12.76 18.15
CA GLY A 128 -12.90 -13.78 17.11
C GLY A 128 -11.56 -14.43 16.77
N TYR A 129 -10.49 -13.63 16.65
CA TYR A 129 -9.13 -14.12 16.48
C TYR A 129 -8.73 -15.07 17.62
N ALA A 130 -8.93 -14.66 18.88
CA ALA A 130 -8.58 -15.49 20.03
C ALA A 130 -9.32 -16.84 19.99
N ILE A 131 -10.65 -16.81 19.80
CA ILE A 131 -11.48 -18.02 19.75
C ILE A 131 -11.05 -18.95 18.61
N PHE A 132 -10.91 -18.44 17.39
CA PHE A 132 -10.51 -19.25 16.24
C PHE A 132 -9.09 -19.77 16.34
N CYS A 133 -8.17 -19.01 16.93
CA CYS A 133 -6.81 -19.46 17.20
C CYS A 133 -6.79 -20.61 18.21
N PHE A 134 -7.54 -20.51 19.30
CA PHE A 134 -7.67 -21.60 20.27
C PHE A 134 -8.23 -22.87 19.62
N ILE A 135 -9.30 -22.76 18.83
CA ILE A 135 -9.90 -23.91 18.14
C ILE A 135 -8.93 -24.51 17.10
N GLY A 136 -8.25 -23.66 16.33
CA GLY A 136 -7.28 -24.09 15.33
C GLY A 136 -6.03 -24.76 15.93
N LEU A 137 -5.64 -24.37 17.15
CA LEU A 137 -4.48 -24.92 17.86
C LEU A 137 -4.80 -26.12 18.75
N MET A 138 -6.08 -26.41 19.02
CA MET A 138 -6.49 -27.59 19.81
C MET A 138 -5.86 -28.92 19.35
N PRO A 139 -5.75 -29.24 18.04
CA PRO A 139 -5.09 -30.46 17.59
C PRO A 139 -3.62 -30.57 18.02
N PHE A 140 -2.93 -29.45 18.14
CA PHE A 140 -1.52 -29.42 18.56
C PHE A 140 -1.39 -29.64 20.07
N ILE A 141 -2.33 -29.12 20.87
CA ILE A 141 -2.33 -29.29 22.32
C ILE A 141 -2.58 -30.76 22.71
N ILE A 142 -3.48 -31.45 21.99
CA ILE A 142 -3.91 -32.82 22.32
C ILE A 142 -3.51 -33.81 21.21
N ILE A 143 -2.30 -33.67 20.66
CA ILE A 143 -1.89 -34.36 19.44
C ILE A 143 -1.98 -35.90 19.51
N HIS A 144 -1.68 -36.49 20.67
CA HIS A 144 -1.73 -37.95 20.86
C HIS A 144 -3.15 -38.50 20.77
N LYS A 145 -4.12 -37.79 21.36
CA LYS A 145 -5.53 -38.18 21.30
C LYS A 145 -6.13 -37.89 19.92
N TYR A 146 -5.72 -36.76 19.34
CA TYR A 146 -6.18 -36.31 18.04
C TYR A 146 -5.78 -37.28 16.91
N THR A 147 -4.52 -37.72 16.91
CA THR A 147 -4.01 -38.72 15.96
C THR A 147 -4.69 -40.07 16.13
N SER A 148 -4.92 -40.51 17.37
CA SER A 148 -5.70 -41.72 17.66
C SER A 148 -7.12 -41.67 17.07
N TRP A 149 -7.79 -40.51 17.16
CA TRP A 149 -9.11 -40.33 16.54
C TRP A 149 -9.06 -40.42 15.02
N ILE A 150 -8.09 -39.76 14.39
CA ILE A 150 -7.91 -39.82 12.93
C ILE A 150 -7.70 -41.27 12.48
N GLN A 151 -6.81 -42.01 13.16
CA GLN A 151 -6.53 -43.41 12.84
C GLN A 151 -7.78 -44.29 13.01
N TYR A 152 -8.54 -44.11 14.08
CA TYR A 152 -9.78 -44.86 14.32
C TYR A 152 -10.82 -44.67 13.20
N TYR A 153 -11.03 -43.43 12.74
CA TYR A 153 -11.97 -43.16 11.65
C TYR A 153 -11.44 -43.62 10.29
N TYR A 154 -10.12 -43.57 10.09
CA TYR A 154 -9.46 -44.08 8.90
C TYR A 154 -9.61 -45.60 8.78
N GLU A 155 -9.34 -46.35 9.85
CA GLU A 155 -9.48 -47.81 9.90
C GLU A 155 -10.93 -48.27 9.67
N LYS A 156 -11.92 -47.46 10.08
CA LYS A 156 -13.34 -47.71 9.83
C LYS A 156 -13.82 -47.35 8.42
N GLY A 157 -12.93 -46.89 7.53
CA GLY A 157 -13.26 -46.49 6.17
C GLY A 157 -14.05 -45.18 6.07
N VAL A 158 -14.19 -44.42 7.18
CA VAL A 158 -14.91 -43.14 7.20
C VAL A 158 -13.92 -42.00 6.89
N LEU A 159 -13.50 -41.94 5.63
CA LEU A 159 -12.50 -40.98 5.15
C LEU A 159 -12.94 -39.52 5.32
N LEU A 160 -14.24 -39.24 5.18
CA LEU A 160 -14.78 -37.88 5.31
C LEU A 160 -14.46 -37.26 6.68
N ASN A 161 -14.64 -38.02 7.76
CA ASN A 161 -14.36 -37.54 9.11
C ASN A 161 -12.85 -37.31 9.31
N SER A 162 -12.03 -38.22 8.80
CA SER A 162 -10.56 -38.13 8.88
C SER A 162 -10.04 -36.86 8.20
N ILE A 163 -10.55 -36.54 7.00
CA ILE A 163 -10.24 -35.29 6.30
C ILE A 163 -10.77 -34.08 7.08
N GLY A 164 -11.98 -34.18 7.66
CA GLY A 164 -12.57 -33.13 8.49
C GLY A 164 -11.68 -32.73 9.67
N PHE A 165 -11.07 -33.69 10.36
CA PHE A 165 -10.11 -33.42 11.44
C PHE A 165 -8.85 -32.67 10.98
N VAL A 166 -8.47 -32.75 9.71
CA VAL A 166 -7.31 -31.99 9.20
C VAL A 166 -7.74 -30.62 8.67
N VAL A 167 -8.83 -30.59 7.90
CA VAL A 167 -9.29 -29.37 7.20
C VAL A 167 -9.91 -28.37 8.16
N LEU A 168 -10.67 -28.81 9.15
CA LEU A 168 -11.42 -27.92 10.04
C LEU A 168 -10.49 -27.02 10.88
N PRO A 169 -9.43 -27.54 11.55
CA PRO A 169 -8.49 -26.68 12.27
C PRO A 169 -7.72 -25.72 11.35
N ALA A 170 -7.35 -26.18 10.14
CA ALA A 170 -6.69 -25.33 9.15
C ALA A 170 -7.58 -24.16 8.72
N LEU A 171 -8.89 -24.40 8.50
CA LEU A 171 -9.86 -23.35 8.20
C LEU A 171 -10.00 -22.36 9.36
N PHE A 172 -10.02 -22.83 10.61
CA PHE A 172 -10.08 -21.95 11.77
C PHE A 172 -8.83 -21.08 11.92
N LEU A 173 -7.63 -21.63 11.67
CA LEU A 173 -6.41 -20.83 11.63
C LEU A 173 -6.44 -19.77 10.52
N TYR A 174 -6.97 -20.13 9.34
CA TYR A 174 -7.16 -19.17 8.25
C TYR A 174 -8.14 -18.04 8.62
N LEU A 175 -9.26 -18.36 9.27
CA LEU A 175 -10.21 -17.36 9.77
C LEU A 175 -9.59 -16.47 10.85
N ALA A 176 -8.81 -17.05 11.77
CA ALA A 176 -8.08 -16.29 12.78
C ALA A 176 -7.13 -15.28 12.12
N TYR A 177 -6.35 -15.71 11.12
CA TYR A 177 -5.48 -14.83 10.35
C TYR A 177 -6.24 -13.67 9.68
N PHE A 178 -7.42 -13.94 9.11
CA PHE A 178 -8.25 -12.90 8.51
C PHE A 178 -8.75 -11.87 9.55
N CYS A 179 -9.20 -12.34 10.72
CA CYS A 179 -9.61 -11.48 11.83
C CYS A 179 -8.46 -10.59 12.32
N LEU A 180 -7.25 -11.14 12.42
CA LEU A 180 -6.05 -10.40 12.83
C LEU A 180 -5.68 -9.31 11.81
N ASN A 181 -5.66 -9.65 10.52
CA ASN A 181 -5.40 -8.69 9.45
C ASN A 181 -6.39 -7.53 9.45
N TYR A 182 -7.67 -7.81 9.72
CA TYR A 182 -8.67 -6.75 9.85
C TYR A 182 -8.39 -5.85 11.05
N ALA A 183 -8.09 -6.43 12.21
CA ALA A 183 -7.75 -5.69 13.42
C ALA A 183 -6.49 -4.81 13.22
N GLN A 184 -5.45 -5.36 12.57
CA GLN A 184 -4.22 -4.64 12.25
C GLN A 184 -4.50 -3.41 11.38
N LYS A 185 -5.23 -3.57 10.27
CA LYS A 185 -5.56 -2.44 9.39
C LYS A 185 -6.37 -1.35 10.11
N CYS A 186 -7.25 -1.74 11.03
CA CYS A 186 -7.96 -0.78 11.87
C CYS A 186 -7.03 -0.06 12.86
N ALA A 187 -6.06 -0.76 13.46
CA ALA A 187 -5.07 -0.14 14.34
C ALA A 187 -4.17 0.84 13.57
N GLU A 188 -3.68 0.47 12.40
CA GLU A 188 -2.90 1.35 11.50
C GLU A 188 -3.69 2.62 11.14
N CYS A 189 -5.00 2.48 10.88
CA CYS A 189 -5.87 3.62 10.64
C CYS A 189 -5.99 4.55 11.87
N GLY A 190 -6.07 3.97 13.07
CA GLY A 190 -6.11 4.74 14.32
C GLY A 190 -4.81 5.50 14.59
N ILE A 191 -3.67 4.82 14.43
CA ILE A 191 -2.33 5.40 14.57
C ILE A 191 -2.16 6.54 13.57
N PHE A 192 -2.47 6.32 12.28
CA PHE A 192 -2.38 7.37 11.28
C PHE A 192 -3.20 8.61 11.64
N LEU A 193 -4.45 8.44 12.12
CA LEU A 193 -5.28 9.60 12.46
C LEU A 193 -4.70 10.38 13.64
N HIS A 194 -4.19 9.67 14.64
CA HIS A 194 -3.54 10.27 15.80
C HIS A 194 -2.25 11.01 15.40
N ASP A 195 -1.40 10.37 14.60
CA ASP A 195 -0.14 10.97 14.15
C ASP A 195 -0.41 12.14 13.20
N PHE A 196 -1.41 12.03 12.34
CA PHE A 196 -1.82 13.11 11.45
C PHE A 196 -2.41 14.30 12.23
N GLU A 197 -3.13 14.08 13.33
CA GLU A 197 -3.67 15.19 14.14
C GLU A 197 -2.58 15.89 14.96
N ASN A 198 -1.57 15.16 15.43
CA ASN A 198 -0.53 15.68 16.32
C ASN A 198 0.73 16.19 15.59
N GLU A 199 1.10 15.57 14.46
CA GLU A 199 2.37 15.82 13.77
C GLU A 199 2.20 16.51 12.41
N ALA A 200 0.98 16.58 11.87
CA ALA A 200 0.78 17.26 10.59
C ALA A 200 0.79 18.79 10.79
N PHE A 201 1.97 19.37 10.64
CA PHE A 201 2.14 20.82 10.56
C PHE A 201 1.47 21.34 9.28
N LYS A 202 0.41 22.12 9.45
CA LYS A 202 -0.11 22.96 8.37
C LYS A 202 0.94 24.02 8.08
N GLN A 203 1.30 24.19 6.83
CA GLN A 203 2.01 25.40 6.41
C GLN A 203 1.07 26.56 6.73
N VAL A 204 1.37 27.27 7.81
CA VAL A 204 0.73 28.55 8.09
C VAL A 204 1.03 29.39 6.86
N GLU A 205 -0.02 29.80 6.16
CA GLU A 205 0.03 30.82 5.13
C GLU A 205 0.82 31.97 5.77
N SER A 206 2.11 32.08 5.45
CA SER A 206 2.91 33.22 5.86
C SER A 206 2.26 34.36 5.13
N THR A 207 1.41 35.08 5.87
CA THR A 207 0.85 36.36 5.50
C THR A 207 2.02 37.16 4.97
N VAL A 208 2.11 37.24 3.64
CA VAL A 208 2.87 38.28 2.98
C VAL A 208 2.02 39.53 3.22
N GLU A 209 2.13 40.06 4.45
CA GLU A 209 2.05 41.49 4.69
C GLU A 209 3.18 42.12 3.87
N ASN A 210 2.94 42.30 2.57
CA ASN A 210 3.65 43.32 1.84
C ASN A 210 3.03 44.65 2.26
N MET A 211 3.66 45.24 3.27
CA MET A 211 3.85 46.69 3.38
C MET A 211 4.31 47.30 2.05
#